data_AF-A0AAV2BJV4-F1
#
_entry.id   AF-A0AAV2BJV4-F1
#
_cell.length_a   1.000
_cell.length_b   1.000
_cell.length_c   1.000
_cell.angle_alpha   90.00
_cell.angle_beta   90.00
_cell.angle_gamma   90.00
#
_symmetry.space_group_name_H-M   'P 1'
#
loop_
_entity.id
_entity.type
_entity.pdbx_description
1 polymer ?
#
loop_
_entity_poly.entity_id
_entity_poly.type
_entity_poly.pdbx_seq_one_letter_code
_entity_poly.pdbx_strand_id
1 'polypeptide(L)' 'MHVAREGRVSTDNLVQRVDQAIRGNRRFTISGMSDLFPKNSRSSLYTIVSERLEYRKLCAKWVPKLWFDHHKTQ' A
#
# COMPACT_ATOMS: atom_id res chain seq x y z
N MET A 1 11.06 18.97 11.91
CA MET A 1 10.52 17.96 12.84
C MET A 1 10.09 16.75 12.03
N HIS A 2 10.87 15.66 11.95
CA HIS A 2 10.33 14.38 11.46
C HIS A 2 10.81 13.29 12.41
N VAL A 3 9.82 12.70 13.07
CA VAL A 3 9.90 11.88 14.26
C VAL A 3 10.63 10.55 14.02
N ALA A 4 11.57 10.25 14.92
CA ALA A 4 12.14 8.92 15.10
C ALA A 4 11.03 7.91 15.42
N ARG A 5 11.06 6.73 14.77
CA ARG A 5 10.30 5.55 15.20
C ARG A 5 11.14 4.29 15.02
N GLU A 6 12.16 4.17 15.85
CA GLU A 6 12.75 2.89 16.22
C GLU A 6 11.70 2.06 16.97
N GLY A 7 11.34 0.89 16.42
CA GLY A 7 10.46 -0.09 17.10
C GLY A 7 9.33 -0.73 16.28
N ARG A 8 8.95 -0.19 15.10
CA ARG A 8 7.93 -0.80 14.18
C ARG A 8 8.49 -1.20 12.82
N VAL A 9 9.81 -1.41 12.76
CA VAL A 9 10.60 -1.45 11.53
C VAL A 9 10.16 -2.57 10.55
N SER A 10 9.47 -3.61 11.01
CA SER A 10 9.09 -4.74 10.15
C SER A 10 7.83 -4.48 9.30
N THR A 11 6.74 -4.02 9.92
CA THR A 11 5.45 -3.86 9.23
C THR A 11 5.37 -2.56 8.42
N ASP A 12 5.93 -1.47 8.94
CA ASP A 12 5.93 -0.18 8.24
C ASP A 12 6.77 -0.24 6.95
N ASN A 13 7.94 -0.89 7.01
CA ASN A 13 8.77 -1.16 5.84
C ASN A 13 8.04 -1.99 4.78
N LEU A 14 7.25 -3.00 5.20
CA LEU A 14 6.43 -3.77 4.24
C LEU A 14 5.37 -2.88 3.57
N VAL A 15 4.67 -2.04 4.34
CA VAL A 15 3.66 -1.11 3.80
C VAL A 15 4.29 -0.17 2.78
N GLN A 16 5.45 0.41 3.07
CA GLN A 16 6.18 1.28 2.15
C GLN A 16 6.61 0.55 0.86
N ARG A 17 7.14 -0.67 0.97
CA ARG A 17 7.54 -1.46 -0.21
C ARG A 17 6.34 -1.85 -1.09
N VAL A 18 5.19 -2.15 -0.49
CA VAL A 18 3.94 -2.44 -1.21
C VAL A 18 3.43 -1.19 -1.93
N ASP A 19 3.47 -0.02 -1.29
CA ASP A 19 3.12 1.26 -1.93
C ASP A 19 4.01 1.56 -3.14
N GLN A 20 5.33 1.41 -2.99
CA GLN A 20 6.28 1.59 -4.08
C GLN A 20 6.01 0.65 -5.27
N ALA A 21 5.71 -0.63 -5.00
CA ALA A 21 5.39 -1.60 -6.05
C ALA A 21 4.12 -1.20 -6.83
N ILE A 22 3.08 -0.74 -6.14
CA ILE A 22 1.83 -0.27 -6.75
C ILE A 22 2.04 1.03 -7.53
N ARG A 23 2.83 1.96 -7.00
CA ARG A 23 3.19 3.21 -7.69
C ARG A 23 3.99 2.97 -8.96
N GLY A 24 4.93 2.02 -8.92
CA GLY A 24 5.75 1.63 -10.08
C GLY A 24 4.96 0.89 -11.15
N ASN A 25 3.99 0.06 -10.76
CA ASN A 25 3.08 -0.58 -11.70
C ASN A 25 1.65 -0.64 -11.14
N ARG A 26 0.85 0.36 -11.51
CA ARG A 26 -0.55 0.50 -11.05
C ARG A 26 -1.47 -0.63 -11.49
N ARG A 27 -1.04 -1.52 -12.42
CA ARG A 27 -1.77 -2.72 -12.83
C ARG A 27 -1.35 -4.00 -12.07
N PHE A 28 -0.66 -3.85 -10.94
CA PHE A 28 -0.23 -4.99 -10.13
C PHE A 28 -1.40 -5.90 -9.73
N THR A 29 -1.19 -7.22 -9.78
CA THR A 29 -2.14 -8.20 -9.28
C THR A 29 -1.77 -8.64 -7.85
N ILE A 30 -2.74 -9.12 -7.07
CA ILE A 30 -2.48 -9.70 -5.73
C ILE A 30 -1.51 -10.88 -5.83
N SER A 31 -1.61 -11.69 -6.89
CA SER A 31 -0.68 -12.79 -7.15
C SER A 31 0.74 -12.30 -7.40
N GLY A 32 0.92 -11.26 -8.21
CA GLY A 32 2.26 -10.66 -8.42
C GLY A 32 2.84 -10.06 -7.14
N MET A 33 2.00 -9.47 -6.29
CA MET A 33 2.47 -9.01 -4.97
C MET A 33 2.87 -10.18 -4.06
N SER A 34 2.21 -11.33 -4.15
CA SER A 34 2.58 -12.50 -3.35
C SER A 34 3.92 -13.10 -3.79
N ASP A 35 4.21 -13.04 -5.09
CA ASP A 35 5.52 -13.42 -5.65
C ASP A 35 6.64 -12.49 -5.15
N LEU A 36 6.39 -11.17 -5.11
CA LEU A 36 7.33 -10.18 -4.57
C LEU A 36 7.47 -10.22 -3.04
N PHE A 37 6.41 -10.62 -2.34
CA PHE A 37 6.34 -10.65 -0.88
C PHE A 37 5.94 -12.05 -0.38
N PRO A 38 6.73 -13.11 -0.64
CA PRO A 38 6.35 -14.49 -0.36
C PRO A 38 6.19 -14.80 1.14
N LYS A 39 6.74 -13.93 1.99
CA LYS A 39 6.58 -14.00 3.46
C LYS A 39 5.19 -13.59 3.94
N ASN A 40 4.37 -12.97 3.08
CA ASN A 40 3.05 -12.47 3.43
C ASN A 40 1.97 -13.23 2.66
N SER A 41 0.88 -13.56 3.36
CA SER A 41 -0.29 -14.15 2.72
C SER A 41 -0.99 -13.13 1.81
N ARG A 42 -1.62 -13.62 0.74
CA ARG A 42 -2.48 -12.85 -0.19
C ARG A 42 -3.48 -11.96 0.54
N SER A 43 -4.11 -12.47 1.59
CA SER A 43 -5.10 -11.74 2.38
C SER A 43 -4.47 -10.60 3.18
N SER A 44 -3.27 -10.82 3.74
CA SER A 44 -2.53 -9.78 4.46
C SER A 44 -2.14 -8.64 3.52
N LEU A 45 -1.62 -8.99 2.33
CA LEU A 45 -1.31 -8.00 1.29
C LEU A 45 -2.55 -7.23 0.85
N TYR A 46 -3.69 -7.90 0.67
CA TYR A 46 -4.95 -7.24 0.34
C TYR A 46 -5.40 -6.25 1.43
N THR A 47 -5.34 -6.64 2.70
CA THR A 47 -5.64 -5.77 3.85
C THR A 47 -4.69 -4.57 3.88
N ILE A 48 -3.40 -4.76 3.66
CA ILE A 48 -2.44 -3.65 3.58
C ILE A 48 -2.81 -2.69 2.45
N VAL A 49 -3.08 -3.20 1.26
CA VAL A 49 -3.40 -2.37 0.11
C VAL A 49 -4.73 -1.62 0.28
N SER A 50 -5.77 -2.29 0.79
CA SER A 50 -7.12 -1.71 0.87
C SER A 50 -7.39 -0.89 2.14
N GLU A 51 -6.81 -1.28 3.28
CA GLU A 51 -7.09 -0.69 4.60
C GLU A 51 -5.96 0.20 5.10
N ARG A 52 -4.68 -0.15 4.84
CA ARG A 52 -3.54 0.67 5.30
C ARG A 52 -3.18 1.76 4.29
N LEU A 53 -3.09 1.38 3.02
CA LEU A 53 -2.73 2.27 1.92
C LEU A 53 -3.96 2.86 1.22
N GLU A 54 -5.15 2.41 1.62
CA GLU A 54 -6.43 2.88 1.10
C GLU A 54 -6.56 2.80 -0.43
N TYR A 55 -5.88 1.89 -1.12
CA TYR A 55 -6.09 1.68 -2.55
C TYR A 55 -7.38 0.86 -2.78
N ARG A 56 -8.07 1.18 -3.87
CA ARG A 56 -9.18 0.39 -4.41
C ARG A 56 -8.81 -0.13 -5.79
N LYS A 57 -9.15 -1.38 -6.06
CA LYS A 57 -9.03 -1.93 -7.41
C LYS A 57 -10.21 -1.44 -8.25
N LEU A 58 -9.94 -0.65 -9.29
CA LEU A 58 -10.90 -0.24 -10.31
C LEU A 58 -10.51 -0.95 -11.62
N CYS A 59 -11.37 -1.87 -12.06
CA CYS A 59 -11.10 -2.80 -13.16
C CYS A 59 -9.75 -3.55 -12.95
N ALA A 60 -8.72 -3.20 -13.71
CA ALA A 60 -7.39 -3.79 -13.64
C ALA A 60 -6.34 -2.89 -12.93
N LYS A 61 -6.75 -1.74 -12.38
CA LYS A 61 -5.82 -0.72 -11.84
C LYS A 61 -6.07 -0.45 -10.37
N TRP A 62 -5.01 -0.29 -9.58
CA TRP A 62 -5.09 0.23 -8.22
C TRP A 62 -5.16 1.76 -8.28
N VAL A 63 -6.18 2.30 -7.60
CA VAL A 63 -6.44 3.73 -7.51
C VAL A 63 -6.51 4.09 -6.04
N PRO A 64 -5.76 5.09 -5.56
CA PRO A 64 -5.91 5.56 -4.19
C PRO A 64 -7.37 5.94 -3.94
N LYS A 65 -7.98 5.45 -2.84
CA LYS A 65 -9.27 5.96 -2.39
C LYS A 65 -9.17 7.39 -1.89
N LEU A 66 -7.96 7.86 -1.58
CA LEU A 66 -7.70 9.22 -1.14
C LEU A 66 -7.46 10.15 -2.33
N TRP A 67 -8.55 10.73 -2.83
CA TRP A 67 -8.59 11.86 -3.79
C TRP A 67 -9.45 13.02 -3.25
N PHE A 68 -10.07 12.84 -2.07
CA PHE A 68 -10.69 13.84 -1.22
C PHE A 68 -10.40 13.32 0.20
N ASP A 69 -9.58 13.94 1.03
CA ASP A 69 -9.90 15.19 1.71
C ASP A 69 -8.62 15.76 2.36
N HIS A 70 -7.82 16.51 1.59
CA HIS A 70 -6.79 17.39 2.17
C HIS A 70 -6.54 18.60 1.26
N HIS A 71 -7.61 19.24 0.79
CA HIS A 71 -7.54 20.54 0.11
C HIS A 71 -8.60 21.51 0.62
N LYS A 72 -8.89 21.49 1.94
CA LYS A 72 -9.55 22.61 2.63
C LYS A 72 -8.91 22.88 3.98
N THR A 73 -7.64 23.27 3.97
CA THR A 73 -7.16 24.24 4.96
C THR A 73 -6.08 25.08 4.28
N GLN A 74 -6.52 26.07 3.51
CA GLN A 74 -5.99 27.44 3.54
C GLN A 74 -6.94 28.36 2.78
#